data_AF-A0A968TW81-F1
#
_entry.id   AF-A0A968TW81-F1
#
_cell.length_a   1.000
_cell.length_b   1.000
_cell.length_c   1.000
_cell.angle_alpha   90.00
_cell.angle_beta   90.00
_cell.angle_gamma   90.00
#
_symmetry.space_group_name_H-M   'P 1'
#
loop_
_entity.id
_entity.type
_entity.pdbx_description
1 polymer ?
#
loop_
_entity_poly.entity_id
_entity_poly.type
_entity_poly.pdbx_seq_one_letter_code
_entity_poly.pdbx_strand_id
1 'polypeptide(L)' 'MNFNEFNAASLNIRVIYWFMFTQGRTFWDAMDYAEKFNLKLFEAYAKEGIEFAFPTQTLYLAGDPKRPLGAGVAQLPK' A
#
# COMPACT_ATOMS: atom_id res chain seq x y z
N MET A 1 -14.35 -9.28 6.38
CA MET A 1 -13.49 -8.15 6.00
C MET A 1 -13.37 -7.25 7.21
N ASN A 2 -12.16 -6.95 7.64
CA ASN A 2 -11.92 -6.14 8.84
C ASN A 2 -10.62 -5.34 8.68
N PHE A 3 -10.55 -4.19 9.35
CA PHE A 3 -9.27 -3.54 9.59
C PHE A 3 -8.33 -4.50 10.33
N ASN A 4 -7.09 -4.56 9.87
CA ASN A 4 -6.09 -5.49 10.38
C ASN A 4 -5.04 -4.78 11.22
N GLU A 5 -4.38 -3.78 10.64
CA GLU A 5 -3.23 -3.12 11.27
C GLU A 5 -2.93 -1.77 10.63
N PHE A 6 -2.22 -0.94 11.39
CA PHE A 6 -1.48 0.22 10.88
C PHE A 6 -0.11 -0.26 10.41
N ASN A 7 0.26 0.07 9.17
CA ASN A 7 1.59 -0.17 8.62
C ASN A 7 2.34 1.16 8.48
N ALA A 8 3.64 1.10 8.19
CA ALA A 8 4.50 2.29 8.09
C ALA A 8 3.98 3.38 7.12
N ALA A 9 3.25 2.97 6.07
CA ALA A 9 2.70 3.87 5.06
C ALA A 9 1.27 3.51 4.62
N SER A 10 0.55 2.63 5.33
CA SER A 10 -0.79 2.18 4.90
C SER A 10 -1.71 1.80 6.07
N LEU A 11 -3.02 1.88 5.83
CA LEU A 11 -4.06 1.29 6.67
C LEU A 11 -4.52 -0.01 6.03
N ASN A 12 -4.19 -1.15 6.65
CA ASN A 12 -4.42 -2.44 6.01
C ASN A 12 -5.80 -2.98 6.37
N ILE A 13 -6.59 -3.32 5.35
CA ILE A 13 -7.84 -4.07 5.50
C ILE A 13 -7.61 -5.50 5.04
N ARG A 14 -7.99 -6.47 5.87
CA ARG A 14 -7.89 -7.89 5.57
C ARG A 14 -9.19 -8.38 4.92
N VAL A 15 -9.02 -9.05 3.77
CA VAL A 15 -10.10 -9.74 3.06
C VAL A 15 -9.72 -11.21 2.96
N ILE A 16 -10.58 -12.09 3.48
CA ILE A 16 -10.45 -13.54 3.37
C ILE A 16 -11.75 -14.06 2.78
N TYR A 17 -11.65 -14.89 1.75
CA TYR A 17 -12.77 -15.59 1.13
C TYR A 17 -12.36 -17.02 0.75
N TRP A 18 -13.35 -17.88 0.60
CA TRP A 18 -13.15 -19.29 0.25
C TRP A 18 -13.57 -19.55 -1.20
N PHE A 19 -12.69 -20.16 -1.99
CA PHE A 19 -13.05 -20.72 -3.29
C PHE A 19 -13.37 -22.20 -3.14
N MET A 20 -14.61 -22.58 -3.46
CA MET A 20 -15.05 -23.96 -3.26
C MET A 20 -14.58 -24.87 -4.41
N PHE A 21 -13.64 -25.77 -4.14
CA PHE A 21 -13.23 -26.76 -5.13
C PHE A 21 -14.27 -27.90 -5.20
N THR A 22 -15.17 -27.82 -6.18
CA THR A 22 -16.11 -28.89 -6.54
C THR A 22 -15.57 -29.69 -7.72
N GLN A 23 -16.20 -30.83 -8.03
CA GLN A 23 -15.84 -31.58 -9.24
C GLN A 23 -15.91 -30.67 -10.48
N GLY A 24 -14.85 -30.71 -11.29
CA GLY A 24 -14.70 -29.87 -12.48
C GLY A 24 -14.09 -28.49 -12.25
N ARG A 25 -13.84 -28.06 -11.00
CA ARG A 25 -13.08 -26.83 -10.71
C ARG A 25 -11.66 -27.15 -10.31
N THR A 26 -10.73 -26.44 -10.92
CA THR A 26 -9.30 -26.61 -10.79
C THR A 26 -8.68 -25.45 -10.01
N PHE A 27 -7.40 -25.59 -9.68
CA PHE A 27 -6.60 -24.51 -9.12
C PHE A 27 -6.61 -23.25 -10.00
N TRP A 28 -6.59 -23.42 -11.32
CA TRP A 28 -6.57 -22.31 -12.29
C TRP A 28 -7.87 -21.50 -12.25
N ASP A 29 -9.02 -22.15 -12.06
CA ASP A 29 -10.30 -21.45 -11.87
C ASP A 29 -10.31 -20.55 -10.63
N ALA A 30 -9.61 -20.97 -9.57
CA ALA A 30 -9.46 -20.16 -8.37
C ALA A 30 -8.55 -18.94 -8.60
N MET A 31 -7.48 -19.10 -9.38
CA MET A 31 -6.59 -18.00 -9.76
C MET A 31 -7.31 -16.98 -10.64
N ASP A 32 -8.04 -17.44 -11.66
CA ASP A 32 -8.86 -16.58 -12.53
C ASP A 32 -9.93 -15.82 -11.73
N TYR A 33 -10.54 -16.48 -10.76
CA TYR A 33 -11.51 -15.84 -9.88
C TYR A 33 -10.84 -14.78 -8.99
N ALA A 34 -9.68 -15.09 -8.40
CA ALA A 34 -8.96 -14.15 -7.56
C ALA A 34 -8.51 -12.91 -8.33
N GLU A 35 -8.02 -13.07 -9.56
CA GLU A 35 -7.68 -11.95 -10.45
C GLU A 35 -8.91 -11.07 -10.74
N LYS A 36 -10.02 -11.69 -11.18
CA LYS A 36 -11.28 -10.96 -11.45
C LYS A 36 -11.79 -10.22 -10.23
N PHE A 37 -11.72 -10.83 -9.05
CA PHE A 37 -12.11 -10.19 -7.79
C PHE A 37 -11.21 -8.99 -7.48
N ASN A 38 -9.89 -9.17 -7.54
CA ASN A 38 -8.92 -8.12 -7.22
C ASN A 38 -9.03 -6.91 -8.18
N LEU A 39 -9.21 -7.15 -9.47
CA LEU A 39 -9.39 -6.08 -10.46
C LEU A 39 -10.70 -5.32 -10.25
N LYS A 40 -11.81 -6.03 -10.00
CA LYS A 40 -13.09 -5.37 -9.68
C LYS A 40 -13.03 -4.56 -8.39
N LEU A 41 -12.31 -5.05 -7.37
CA LEU A 41 -12.11 -4.32 -6.13
C LEU A 41 -11.31 -3.03 -6.37
N PHE A 42 -10.25 -3.12 -7.19
CA PHE A 42 -9.45 -1.96 -7.58
C PHE A 42 -10.29 -0.91 -8.32
N GLU A 43 -11.07 -1.31 -9.32
CA GLU A 43 -11.98 -0.42 -10.06
C GLU A 43 -13.04 0.22 -9.16
N ALA A 44 -13.63 -0.56 -8.24
CA ALA A 44 -14.63 -0.07 -7.30
C ALA A 44 -14.04 0.98 -6.35
N TYR A 45 -12.83 0.76 -5.81
CA TYR A 45 -12.15 1.74 -4.97
C TYR A 45 -11.78 3.01 -5.74
N ALA A 46 -11.25 2.87 -6.96
CA ALA A 46 -10.94 4.02 -7.80
C ALA A 46 -12.19 4.90 -8.06
N LYS A 47 -13.36 4.28 -8.29
CA LYS A 47 -14.63 5.00 -8.50
C LYS A 47 -15.06 5.82 -7.28
N GLU A 48 -14.78 5.33 -6.07
CA GLU A 48 -15.09 6.02 -4.81
C GLU A 48 -13.96 6.98 -4.36
N GLY A 49 -12.92 7.19 -5.17
CA GLY A 49 -11.78 8.04 -4.84
C GLY A 49 -10.85 7.46 -3.77
N ILE A 50 -10.91 6.15 -3.55
CA ILE A 50 -10.04 5.43 -2.62
C ILE A 50 -8.84 4.91 -3.39
N GLU A 51 -7.68 5.51 -3.14
CA GLU A 51 -6.42 5.11 -3.77
C GLU A 51 -5.67 4.07 -2.92
N PHE A 52 -4.93 3.19 -3.58
CA PHE A 52 -4.02 2.28 -2.90
C PHE A 52 -2.78 3.03 -2.41
N ALA A 53 -2.40 2.76 -1.16
CA ALA A 53 -1.22 3.35 -0.58
C ALA A 53 0.07 2.76 -1.20
N PHE A 54 0.88 3.63 -1.80
CA PHE A 54 2.26 3.31 -2.13
C PHE A 54 3.14 3.47 -0.88
N PRO A 55 4.33 2.85 -0.83
CA PRO A 55 5.32 3.20 0.18
C PRO A 55 5.63 4.70 0.13
N THR A 56 5.42 5.40 1.24
CA THR A 56 5.70 6.84 1.35
C THR A 56 6.73 7.11 2.42
N GLN A 57 7.53 8.15 2.22
CA GLN A 57 8.48 8.65 3.21
C GLN A 57 8.44 10.17 3.26
N THR A 58 8.69 10.73 4.45
CA THR A 58 8.88 12.17 4.60
C THR A 58 10.36 12.49 4.47
N LEU A 59 10.71 13.23 3.41
CA LEU A 59 12.08 13.69 3.19
C LEU A 59 12.29 15.08 3.78
N TYR A 60 13.38 15.25 4.52
CA TYR A 60 13.82 16.53 5.07
C TYR A 60 14.98 17.03 4.21
N LEU A 61 14.78 18.14 3.51
CA LEU A 61 15.77 18.68 2.59
C LEU A 61 16.71 19.66 3.27
N ALA A 62 17.97 19.65 2.85
CA ALA A 62 18.95 20.63 3.28
C ALA A 62 18.52 22.04 2.84
N GLY A 63 18.51 22.97 3.79
CA GLY A 63 18.11 24.36 3.53
C GLY A 63 16.60 24.65 3.69
N ASP A 64 15.79 23.71 4.18
CA ASP A 64 14.41 24.00 4.57
C ASP A 64 14.41 25.08 5.69
N PRO A 65 13.88 26.29 5.45
CA PRO A 65 13.89 27.38 6.44
C PRO A 65 13.10 27.04 7.70
N LYS A 66 12.12 26.13 7.60
CA LYS A 66 11.31 25.67 8.74
C LYS A 66 12.02 24.59 9.56
N ARG A 67 13.06 23.98 9.00
CA ARG A 67 13.78 22.84 9.57
C ARG A 67 15.28 23.00 9.29
N PRO A 68 15.90 24.06 9.82
CA PRO A 68 17.31 24.32 9.58
C PRO A 68 18.13 23.11 10.03
N LEU A 69 19.01 22.65 9.15
CA LEU A 69 19.93 21.58 9.48
C LEU A 69 20.84 22.10 10.60
N GLY A 70 20.61 21.64 11.83
CA GLY A 70 21.53 21.77 12.95
C GLY A 70 22.72 20.86 12.72
N ALA A 71 23.43 21.07 11.61
CA ALA A 71 24.62 20.32 11.32
C ALA A 71 25.72 20.88 12.23
N GLY A 72 26.24 20.03 13.11
CA GLY A 72 27.60 20.19 13.65
C GLY A 72 28.61 20.04 12.52
N VAL A 73 28.54 20.91 11.51
CA VAL A 73 29.51 20.98 10.43
C VAL A 73 30.77 21.54 11.07
N ALA A 74 31.73 20.68 11.39
CA ALA A 74 33.11 21.12 11.42
C ALA A 74 33.38 21.78 10.06
N GLN A 75 33.56 23.10 10.04
CA GLN A 75 33.86 23.87 8.85
C GLN A 75 35.01 23.19 8.12
N LEU A 76 34.79 22.72 6.89
CA LEU A 76 35.89 22.31 6.03
C LEU A 76 36.76 23.55 5.76
N PRO A 77 38.07 23.51 6.06
CA PRO A 77 38.94 24.66 5.86
C PRO A 77 39.01 25.02 4.36
N LYS A 78 39.08 26.33 4.11
CA LYS A 78 39.18 26.94 2.78
C LYS A 78 40.46 26.54 2.06
#